data_AF-A0A9D0Z917-F1
#
_entry.id   AF-A0A9D0Z917-F1
#
_cell.length_a   1.000
_cell.length_b   1.000
_cell.length_c   1.000
_cell.angle_alpha   90.00
_cell.angle_beta   90.00
_cell.angle_gamma   90.00
#
_symmetry.space_group_name_H-M   'P 1'
#
loop_
_entity.id
_entity.type
_entity.pdbx_description
1 polymer ?
#
loop_
_entity_poly.entity_id
_entity_poly.type
_entity_poly.pdbx_seq_one_letter_code
_entity_poly.pdbx_strand_id
1 'polypeptide(L)'
;MRRRRLYGALAALALGLSGCAAGMPEASPSPSGTGTEQVATATPSEAASAAPAGPSATPRANLAVTVDGKRLMGQGLRAEDETFLPLVETARALGYAADVAETQSDGRKRCVHTFSMEGDAATEVTVSYLVQDNTVTDVQFARGKLIVPVDRVLQVEGDTVYAPEDFFEEAMEAEIDDEDGRVTVLSVAGRAAASATGSPG
;
A
#
# COMPACT_ATOMS: atom_id res chain seq x y z
N MET A 1 1.45 37.41 -28.59
CA MET A 1 2.68 37.87 -27.91
C MET A 1 3.68 36.72 -27.85
N ARG A 2 4.97 37.04 -27.99
CA ARG A 2 6.06 36.11 -28.34
C ARG A 2 6.56 35.27 -27.16
N ARG A 3 6.88 34.01 -27.48
CA ARG A 3 7.64 33.03 -26.69
C ARG A 3 8.98 33.60 -26.19
N ARG A 4 9.42 33.21 -24.98
CA ARG A 4 10.85 33.12 -24.64
C ARG A 4 11.16 31.85 -23.85
N ARG A 5 12.17 31.16 -24.37
CA ARG A 5 12.78 29.91 -23.93
C ARG A 5 13.78 30.19 -22.82
N LEU A 6 13.96 29.26 -21.89
CA LEU A 6 15.22 29.06 -21.17
C LEU A 6 15.48 27.55 -21.07
N TYR A 7 16.36 27.08 -21.96
CA TYR A 7 17.08 25.82 -21.81
C TYR A 7 18.40 26.16 -21.12
N GLY A 8 18.64 25.60 -19.94
CA GLY A 8 19.92 25.63 -19.25
C GLY A 8 20.64 24.31 -19.48
N ALA A 9 21.77 24.38 -20.16
CA ALA A 9 22.68 23.27 -20.43
C ALA A 9 23.49 22.90 -19.18
N LEU A 10 23.78 21.61 -18.98
CA LEU A 10 24.96 21.20 -18.21
C LEU A 10 25.56 19.87 -18.72
N ALA A 11 26.71 20.06 -19.35
CA ALA A 11 27.94 19.27 -19.38
C ALA A 11 27.90 17.73 -19.41
N ALA A 12 28.43 17.21 -20.51
CA ALA A 12 29.01 15.89 -20.64
C ALA A 12 30.25 15.70 -19.76
N LEU A 13 30.44 14.50 -19.23
CA LEU A 13 31.77 13.97 -18.89
C LEU A 13 31.83 12.50 -19.33
N ALA A 14 32.70 12.24 -20.30
CA ALA A 14 33.05 10.91 -20.78
C ALA A 14 34.51 10.62 -20.43
N LEU A 15 34.74 9.50 -19.73
CA LEU A 15 35.99 8.74 -19.58
C LEU A 15 35.50 7.32 -19.23
N GLY A 16 35.91 6.20 -19.81
CA GLY A 16 37.04 5.87 -20.66
C GLY A 16 37.63 4.52 -20.17
N LEU A 17 37.38 3.45 -20.93
CA LEU A 17 38.24 2.27 -21.23
C LEU A 17 38.72 1.26 -20.15
N SER A 18 38.79 0.01 -20.64
CA SER A 18 39.61 -1.15 -20.21
C SER A 18 38.93 -2.10 -19.22
N GLY A 19 38.92 -3.43 -19.35
CA GLY A 19 39.63 -4.38 -20.22
C GLY A 19 39.44 -5.81 -19.65
N CYS A 20 39.69 -6.82 -20.48
CA CYS A 20 39.40 -8.26 -20.36
C CYS A 20 39.85 -9.04 -19.09
N ALA A 21 39.12 -10.13 -18.79
CA ALA A 21 39.65 -11.49 -18.53
C ALA A 21 38.45 -12.48 -18.51
N ALA A 22 38.21 -13.32 -19.52
CA ALA A 22 38.86 -14.61 -19.80
C ALA A 22 38.88 -15.55 -18.58
N GLY A 23 38.05 -16.61 -18.61
CA GLY A 23 38.12 -17.68 -17.61
C GLY A 23 36.94 -18.67 -17.65
N MET A 24 36.78 -19.42 -18.75
CA MET A 24 36.16 -20.75 -18.71
C MET A 24 37.25 -21.77 -18.38
N PRO A 25 36.93 -22.83 -17.63
CA PRO A 25 37.44 -24.15 -18.02
C PRO A 25 36.32 -25.18 -18.12
N GLU A 26 36.12 -25.58 -19.37
CA GLU A 26 36.06 -26.94 -19.92
C GLU A 26 36.07 -28.17 -18.97
N ALA A 27 35.35 -29.18 -19.47
CA ALA A 27 35.61 -30.62 -19.47
C ALA A 27 35.42 -31.46 -18.18
N SER A 28 34.35 -32.26 -18.28
CA SER A 28 34.18 -33.60 -17.72
C SER A 28 35.40 -34.51 -17.95
N PRO A 29 35.67 -35.47 -17.03
CA PRO A 29 35.39 -36.86 -17.42
C PRO A 29 34.78 -37.72 -16.30
N SER A 30 33.79 -38.54 -16.68
CA SER A 30 33.50 -39.83 -16.01
C SER A 30 34.60 -40.85 -16.37
N PRO A 31 34.83 -41.90 -15.55
CA PRO A 31 34.15 -43.16 -15.86
C PRO A 31 33.81 -44.08 -14.66
N SER A 32 32.71 -44.83 -14.87
CA SER A 32 32.51 -46.25 -14.51
C SER A 32 32.45 -46.69 -13.04
N GLY A 33 31.25 -47.06 -12.61
CA GLY A 33 30.98 -48.06 -11.58
C GLY A 33 29.63 -48.74 -11.86
N THR A 34 29.67 -49.97 -12.38
CA THR A 34 28.51 -50.83 -12.67
C THR A 34 28.24 -51.77 -11.50
N GLY A 35 26.95 -51.97 -11.17
CA GLY A 35 26.43 -52.99 -10.23
C GLY A 35 25.95 -52.35 -8.92
N THR A 36 24.72 -52.49 -8.44
CA THR A 36 23.72 -53.56 -8.59
C THR A 36 22.36 -53.00 -8.14
N GLU A 37 21.26 -53.42 -8.78
CA GLU A 37 19.88 -53.23 -8.31
C GLU A 37 19.67 -53.84 -6.92
N GLN A 38 18.98 -53.13 -6.00
CA GLN A 38 17.71 -53.61 -5.43
C GLN A 38 17.08 -52.62 -4.43
N VAL A 39 15.87 -52.21 -4.80
CA VAL A 39 14.64 -52.03 -4.00
C VAL A 39 14.62 -51.02 -2.83
N ALA A 40 13.96 -49.91 -3.15
CA ALA A 40 13.14 -49.01 -2.36
C ALA A 40 12.82 -49.38 -0.88
N THR A 41 13.05 -48.41 0.00
CA THR A 41 11.99 -47.90 0.88
C THR A 41 12.21 -46.40 1.03
N ALA A 42 11.51 -45.60 0.22
CA ALA A 42 11.46 -44.17 0.41
C ALA A 42 10.56 -43.88 1.62
N THR A 43 11.16 -43.47 2.73
CA THR A 43 10.46 -42.61 3.69
C THR A 43 11.15 -41.25 3.57
N PRO A 44 10.49 -40.22 3.00
CA PRO A 44 11.10 -38.91 2.93
C PRO A 44 11.30 -38.39 4.35
N SER A 45 12.54 -37.94 4.61
CA SER A 45 12.84 -36.96 5.65
C SER A 45 11.84 -35.83 5.53
N GLU A 46 10.88 -35.77 6.45
CA GLU A 46 10.19 -34.53 6.77
C GLU A 46 11.16 -33.69 7.61
N ALA A 47 12.22 -33.21 6.94
CA ALA A 47 12.81 -31.95 7.31
C ALA A 47 11.70 -30.94 7.03
N ALA A 48 10.89 -30.68 8.05
CA ALA A 48 10.04 -29.52 8.09
C ALA A 48 10.95 -28.32 7.82
N SER A 49 10.98 -27.90 6.56
CA SER A 49 11.37 -26.57 6.17
C SER A 49 10.45 -25.64 6.96
N ALA A 50 10.89 -25.26 8.15
CA ALA A 50 10.52 -23.98 8.71
C ALA A 50 11.01 -22.97 7.67
N ALA A 51 10.11 -22.62 6.74
CA ALA A 51 10.23 -21.37 6.02
C ALA A 51 10.53 -20.30 7.06
N PRO A 52 11.49 -19.39 6.83
CA PRO A 52 11.72 -18.31 7.76
C PRO A 52 10.37 -17.60 7.90
N ALA A 53 9.81 -17.63 9.11
CA ALA A 53 8.78 -16.67 9.45
C ALA A 53 9.39 -15.32 9.11
N GLY A 54 8.83 -14.64 8.11
CA GLY A 54 9.09 -13.22 7.91
C GLY A 54 8.84 -12.47 9.22
N PRO A 55 9.32 -11.21 9.33
CA PRO A 55 9.23 -10.45 10.58
C PRO A 55 7.82 -10.59 11.14
N SER A 56 7.73 -11.05 12.40
CA SER A 56 6.51 -11.41 13.11
C SER A 56 5.33 -10.60 12.61
N ALA A 57 4.42 -11.26 11.88
CA ALA A 57 3.12 -10.67 11.60
C ALA A 57 2.46 -10.45 12.97
N THR A 58 2.43 -9.21 13.44
CA THR A 58 1.60 -8.81 14.56
C THR A 58 0.21 -9.41 14.34
N PRO A 59 -0.41 -10.06 15.35
CA PRO A 59 -1.73 -10.64 15.17
C PRO A 59 -2.70 -9.55 14.70
N ARG A 60 -3.30 -9.80 13.54
CA ARG A 60 -4.19 -8.87 12.85
C ARG A 60 -5.57 -9.47 12.75
N ALA A 61 -6.57 -8.69 13.12
CA ALA A 61 -7.97 -9.09 13.02
C ALA A 61 -8.65 -8.33 11.89
N ASN A 62 -9.43 -9.04 11.08
CA ASN A 62 -10.24 -8.42 10.05
C ASN A 62 -11.54 -7.88 10.64
N LEU A 63 -11.89 -6.66 10.26
CA LEU A 63 -13.04 -5.92 10.78
C LEU A 63 -14.10 -5.77 9.70
N ALA A 64 -15.37 -5.90 10.09
CA ALA A 64 -16.48 -5.60 9.21
C ALA A 64 -16.69 -4.08 9.15
N VAL A 65 -16.64 -3.49 7.95
CA VAL A 65 -16.77 -2.04 7.76
C VAL A 65 -18.09 -1.69 7.08
N THR A 66 -18.79 -0.68 7.61
CA THR A 66 -19.96 -0.05 6.98
C THR A 66 -19.75 1.44 6.82
N VAL A 67 -19.99 1.96 5.61
CA VAL A 67 -19.91 3.40 5.29
C VAL A 67 -21.30 3.92 4.95
N ASP A 68 -21.81 4.91 5.67
CA ASP A 68 -23.17 5.44 5.52
C ASP A 68 -24.24 4.32 5.50
N GLY A 69 -24.09 3.33 6.38
CA GLY A 69 -24.97 2.16 6.48
C GLY A 69 -24.79 1.09 5.40
N LYS A 70 -23.88 1.28 4.44
CA LYS A 70 -23.58 0.32 3.37
C LYS A 70 -22.33 -0.48 3.70
N ARG A 71 -22.36 -1.80 3.53
CA ARG A 71 -21.17 -2.64 3.72
C ARG A 71 -20.11 -2.30 2.68
N LEU A 72 -18.87 -2.11 3.15
CA LEU A 72 -17.72 -1.85 2.30
C LEU A 72 -17.31 -3.10 1.51
N MET A 73 -16.80 -2.90 0.29
CA MET A 73 -16.16 -3.96 -0.48
C MET A 73 -14.70 -4.10 -0.05
N GLY A 74 -14.50 -4.63 1.16
CA GLY A 74 -13.21 -4.73 1.82
C GLY A 74 -13.41 -5.01 3.31
N GLN A 75 -12.33 -5.28 4.02
CA GLN A 75 -12.34 -5.42 5.48
C GLN A 75 -11.37 -4.41 6.06
N GLY A 76 -11.67 -3.89 7.24
CA GLY A 76 -10.70 -3.13 8.02
C GLY A 76 -9.70 -4.10 8.64
N LEU A 77 -8.59 -3.56 9.13
CA LEU A 77 -7.53 -4.30 9.77
C LEU A 77 -7.30 -3.71 11.16
N ARG A 78 -7.29 -4.54 12.20
CA ARG A 78 -6.79 -4.14 13.52
C ARG A 78 -5.34 -4.57 13.68
N ALA A 79 -4.46 -3.64 14.00
CA ALA A 79 -3.06 -3.90 14.31
C ALA A 79 -2.61 -3.00 15.47
N GLU A 80 -1.99 -3.57 16.50
CA GLU A 80 -1.44 -2.81 17.65
C GLU A 80 -2.45 -1.82 18.27
N ASP A 81 -3.70 -2.26 18.42
CA ASP A 81 -4.84 -1.48 18.93
C ASP A 81 -5.28 -0.30 18.06
N GLU A 82 -4.70 -0.14 16.87
CA GLU A 82 -5.10 0.86 15.87
C GLU A 82 -5.96 0.20 14.77
N THR A 83 -6.99 0.95 14.34
CA THR A 83 -7.86 0.56 13.24
C THR A 83 -7.32 1.13 11.93
N PHE A 84 -7.15 0.26 10.94
CA PHE A 84 -6.81 0.64 9.60
C PHE A 84 -7.93 0.29 8.63
N LEU A 85 -8.26 1.22 7.74
CA LEU A 85 -9.30 1.05 6.73
C LEU A 85 -8.67 1.04 5.33
N PRO A 86 -9.22 0.24 4.40
CA PRO A 86 -8.72 0.18 3.04
C PRO A 86 -8.93 1.53 2.36
N LEU A 87 -7.84 2.18 1.97
CA LEU A 87 -7.76 3.60 1.63
C LEU A 87 -8.68 3.96 0.46
N VAL A 88 -8.57 3.23 -0.66
CA VAL A 88 -9.30 3.53 -1.89
C VAL A 88 -10.78 3.19 -1.75
N GLU A 89 -11.08 2.04 -1.17
CA GLU A 89 -12.43 1.52 -0.99
C GLU A 89 -13.23 2.44 -0.06
N THR A 90 -12.63 2.84 1.07
CA THR A 90 -13.28 3.72 2.05
C THR A 90 -13.52 5.10 1.47
N ALA A 91 -12.53 5.68 0.78
CA ALA A 91 -12.68 6.98 0.12
C ALA A 91 -13.81 6.97 -0.93
N ARG A 92 -13.87 5.92 -1.76
CA ARG A 92 -14.95 5.75 -2.74
C ARG A 92 -16.32 5.62 -2.09
N ALA A 93 -16.41 4.88 -0.99
CA ALA A 93 -17.66 4.71 -0.26
C ALA A 93 -18.12 6.03 0.40
N LEU A 94 -17.18 6.90 0.78
CA LEU A 94 -17.44 8.27 1.25
C LEU A 94 -17.83 9.25 0.12
N GLY A 95 -17.80 8.81 -1.14
CA GLY A 95 -18.20 9.62 -2.29
C GLY A 95 -17.06 10.26 -3.06
N TYR A 96 -15.80 9.95 -2.75
CA TYR A 96 -14.65 10.43 -3.51
C TYR A 96 -14.42 9.60 -4.77
N ALA A 97 -14.11 10.27 -5.89
CA ALA A 97 -13.41 9.64 -7.00
C ALA A 97 -11.95 9.41 -6.60
N ALA A 98 -11.38 8.27 -6.99
CA ALA A 98 -10.00 7.91 -6.69
C ALA A 98 -9.22 7.66 -7.99
N ASP A 99 -8.14 8.42 -8.18
CA ASP A 99 -7.13 8.22 -9.22
C ASP A 99 -5.83 7.72 -8.59
N VAL A 100 -5.18 6.75 -9.24
CA VAL A 100 -3.97 6.12 -8.73
C VAL A 100 -2.89 6.17 -9.80
N ALA A 101 -1.79 6.85 -9.49
CA ALA A 101 -0.60 6.92 -10.32
C ALA A 101 0.53 6.15 -9.66
N GLU A 102 1.15 5.24 -10.40
CA GLU A 102 2.28 4.44 -9.94
C GLU A 102 3.49 4.65 -10.84
N THR A 103 4.67 4.73 -10.25
CA THR A 103 5.94 4.77 -10.98
C THR A 103 6.94 3.87 -10.28
N GLN A 104 7.59 2.99 -11.03
CA GLN A 104 8.57 2.04 -10.49
C GLN A 104 9.97 2.38 -10.99
N SER A 105 10.94 2.48 -10.08
CA SER A 105 12.37 2.67 -10.38
C SER A 105 13.21 1.94 -9.34
N ASP A 106 14.24 1.21 -9.78
CA ASP A 106 15.26 0.61 -8.90
C ASP A 106 14.67 -0.24 -7.74
N GLY A 107 13.64 -1.05 -8.03
CA GLY A 107 12.98 -1.90 -7.03
C GLY A 107 12.07 -1.15 -6.04
N ARG A 108 11.91 0.17 -6.20
CA ARG A 108 11.02 1.01 -5.40
C ARG A 108 9.81 1.41 -6.23
N LYS A 109 8.62 1.35 -5.63
CA LYS A 109 7.37 1.80 -6.26
C LYS A 109 6.90 3.07 -5.56
N ARG A 110 6.84 4.20 -6.28
CA ARG A 110 6.16 5.40 -5.81
C ARG A 110 4.70 5.33 -6.22
N CYS A 111 3.81 5.47 -5.24
CA CYS A 111 2.37 5.50 -5.44
C CYS A 111 1.86 6.88 -5.05
N VAL A 112 0.94 7.41 -5.86
CA VAL A 112 0.21 8.65 -5.58
C VAL A 112 -1.27 8.37 -5.77
N HIS A 113 -2.04 8.54 -4.71
CA HIS A 113 -3.50 8.47 -4.74
C HIS A 113 -4.05 9.88 -4.65
N THR A 114 -4.96 10.22 -5.56
CA THR A 114 -5.66 11.49 -5.57
C THR A 114 -7.15 11.22 -5.41
N PHE A 115 -7.73 11.76 -4.35
CA PHE A 115 -9.14 11.67 -4.02
C PHE A 115 -9.81 13.02 -4.25
N SER A 116 -10.95 13.04 -4.95
CA SER A 116 -11.68 14.28 -5.21
C SER A 116 -13.18 14.06 -5.18
N MET A 117 -13.94 15.05 -4.69
CA MET A 117 -15.39 15.09 -4.88
C MET A 117 -15.73 15.92 -6.12
N GLU A 118 -16.75 15.47 -6.87
CA GLU A 118 -17.19 16.19 -8.06
C GLU A 118 -17.66 17.60 -7.69
N GLY A 119 -17.12 18.60 -8.37
CA GLY A 119 -17.49 20.01 -8.16
C GLY A 119 -16.77 20.71 -7.00
N ASP A 120 -15.90 20.02 -6.25
CA ASP A 120 -15.18 20.62 -5.12
C ASP A 120 -13.68 20.28 -5.10
N ALA A 121 -12.89 21.04 -5.86
CA ALA A 121 -11.43 20.90 -5.89
C ALA A 121 -10.74 21.32 -4.58
N ALA A 122 -11.42 21.99 -3.64
CA ALA A 122 -10.85 22.32 -2.34
C ALA A 122 -10.80 21.10 -1.41
N THR A 123 -11.59 20.06 -1.72
CA THR A 123 -11.62 18.78 -1.00
C THR A 123 -10.64 17.75 -1.56
N GLU A 124 -9.81 18.12 -2.54
CA GLU A 124 -8.82 17.20 -3.10
C GLU A 124 -7.83 16.74 -2.01
N VAL A 125 -7.73 15.44 -1.81
CA VAL A 125 -6.78 14.80 -0.90
C VAL A 125 -5.77 14.02 -1.74
N THR A 126 -4.49 14.29 -1.56
CA THR A 126 -3.41 13.53 -2.20
C THR A 126 -2.62 12.76 -1.15
N VAL A 127 -2.39 11.49 -1.39
CA VAL A 127 -1.55 10.61 -0.56
C VAL A 127 -0.43 10.05 -1.44
N SER A 128 0.81 10.41 -1.11
CA SER A 128 2.01 9.97 -1.82
C SER A 128 2.88 9.14 -0.89
N TYR A 129 3.38 8.00 -1.34
CA TYR A 129 4.25 7.14 -0.55
C TYR A 129 5.13 6.27 -1.44
N LEU A 130 6.18 5.70 -0.83
CA LEU A 130 7.12 4.79 -1.47
C LEU A 130 7.01 3.41 -0.84
N VAL A 131 6.82 2.39 -1.69
CA VAL A 131 6.81 0.98 -1.30
C VAL A 131 8.13 0.35 -1.72
N GLN A 132 8.82 -0.28 -0.77
CA GLN A 132 9.98 -1.12 -0.99
C GLN A 132 9.89 -2.35 -0.10
N ASP A 133 10.03 -3.56 -0.66
CA ASP A 133 9.99 -4.82 0.09
C ASP A 133 8.78 -4.94 1.04
N ASN A 134 7.59 -4.56 0.53
CA ASN A 134 6.31 -4.51 1.27
C ASN A 134 6.28 -3.55 2.48
N THR A 135 7.27 -2.65 2.59
CA THR A 135 7.34 -1.60 3.60
C THR A 135 6.99 -0.26 2.96
N VAL A 136 6.12 0.51 3.61
CA VAL A 136 5.78 1.87 3.18
C VAL A 136 6.67 2.89 3.87
N THR A 137 7.20 3.84 3.10
CA THR A 137 8.08 4.92 3.56
C THR A 137 7.74 6.22 2.82
N ASP A 138 8.28 7.35 3.29
CA ASP A 138 8.11 8.67 2.66
C ASP A 138 6.63 9.03 2.40
N VAL A 139 5.79 8.75 3.40
CA VAL A 139 4.35 9.04 3.37
C VAL A 139 4.16 10.55 3.47
N GLN A 140 3.41 11.11 2.53
CA GLN A 140 3.05 12.51 2.47
C GLN A 140 1.57 12.64 2.19
N PHE A 141 0.92 13.54 2.92
CA PHE A 141 -0.48 13.86 2.73
C PHE A 141 -0.63 15.34 2.43
N ALA A 142 -1.48 15.64 1.45
CA ALA A 142 -1.92 17.00 1.16
C ALA A 142 -3.45 17.03 1.07
N ARG A 143 -4.04 18.08 1.63
CA ARG A 143 -5.45 18.42 1.44
C ARG A 143 -5.52 19.84 0.91
N GLY A 144 -6.05 20.00 -0.31
CA GLY A 144 -5.98 21.25 -1.06
C GLY A 144 -4.52 21.72 -1.21
N LYS A 145 -4.17 22.86 -0.61
CA LYS A 145 -2.81 23.44 -0.66
C LYS A 145 -1.98 23.21 0.60
N LEU A 146 -2.52 22.51 1.59
CA LEU A 146 -1.86 22.25 2.85
C LEU A 146 -1.25 20.84 2.81
N ILE A 147 0.08 20.77 2.86
CA ILE A 147 0.77 19.53 3.22
C ILE A 147 0.65 19.42 4.72
N VAL A 148 0.12 18.30 5.21
CA VAL A 148 0.15 18.06 6.65
C VAL A 148 1.12 16.92 6.94
N PRO A 149 2.14 17.19 7.78
CA PRO A 149 3.10 16.18 8.17
C PRO A 149 2.37 15.17 9.04
N VAL A 150 2.45 13.91 8.65
CA VAL A 150 1.83 12.82 9.36
C VAL A 150 2.90 11.82 9.72
N ASP A 151 3.10 11.61 11.01
CA ASP A 151 3.78 10.43 11.56
C ASP A 151 2.85 9.20 11.42
N ARG A 152 2.23 9.02 10.24
CA ARG A 152 1.23 7.98 10.00
C ARG A 152 1.84 6.87 9.17
N VAL A 153 1.64 5.66 9.65
CA VAL A 153 2.10 4.45 8.98
C VAL A 153 0.97 3.95 8.09
N LEU A 154 1.15 3.99 6.78
CA LEU A 154 0.29 3.23 5.88
C LEU A 154 0.72 1.76 5.94
N GLN A 155 -0.24 0.85 5.88
CA GLN A 155 0.03 -0.58 5.75
C GLN A 155 -0.32 -1.05 4.34
N VAL A 156 0.44 -2.02 3.81
CA VAL A 156 0.16 -2.63 2.51
C VAL A 156 0.03 -4.14 2.69
N GLU A 157 -1.12 -4.69 2.30
CA GLU A 157 -1.32 -6.14 2.21
C GLU A 157 -1.78 -6.50 0.79
N GLY A 158 -0.94 -7.24 0.08
CA GLY A 158 -1.15 -7.52 -1.34
C GLY A 158 -1.20 -6.21 -2.13
N ASP A 159 -2.32 -5.97 -2.81
CA ASP A 159 -2.57 -4.77 -3.60
C ASP A 159 -3.37 -3.69 -2.83
N THR A 160 -3.81 -3.98 -1.59
CA THR A 160 -4.61 -3.06 -0.79
C THR A 160 -3.72 -2.25 0.14
N VAL A 161 -3.98 -0.94 0.15
CA VAL A 161 -3.31 0.02 1.01
C VAL A 161 -4.28 0.42 2.10
N TYR A 162 -3.82 0.41 3.33
CA TYR A 162 -4.60 0.69 4.51
C TYR A 162 -4.07 1.95 5.18
N ALA A 163 -4.98 2.84 5.54
CA ALA A 163 -4.69 4.06 6.29
C ALA A 163 -5.34 3.99 7.68
N PRO A 164 -4.74 4.62 8.70
CA PRO A 164 -5.33 4.67 10.03
C PRO A 164 -6.66 5.45 10.03
N GLU A 165 -7.55 5.19 10.98
CA GLU A 165 -8.87 5.84 11.05
C GLU A 165 -8.77 7.37 11.10
N ASP A 166 -7.86 7.91 11.92
CA ASP A 166 -7.61 9.35 12.04
C ASP A 166 -7.35 10.03 10.68
N PHE A 167 -6.75 9.33 9.71
CA PHE A 167 -6.53 9.90 8.38
C PHE A 167 -7.86 10.29 7.72
N PHE A 168 -8.88 9.44 7.84
CA PHE A 168 -10.18 9.72 7.25
C PHE A 168 -10.93 10.81 8.00
N GLU A 169 -10.76 10.87 9.33
CA GLU A 169 -11.34 11.95 10.14
C GLU A 169 -10.72 13.31 9.79
N GLU A 170 -9.39 13.37 9.67
CA GLU A 170 -8.67 14.63 9.39
C GLU A 170 -8.76 15.05 7.91
N ALA A 171 -8.57 14.11 6.98
CA ALA A 171 -8.46 14.42 5.56
C ALA A 171 -9.81 14.42 4.83
N MET A 172 -10.74 13.55 5.25
CA MET A 172 -12.04 13.35 4.58
C MET A 172 -13.24 13.74 5.44
N GLU A 173 -12.99 14.27 6.65
CA GLU A 173 -14.02 14.70 7.60
C GLU A 173 -15.03 13.58 7.93
N ALA A 174 -14.56 12.33 7.87
CA ALA A 174 -15.34 11.19 8.28
C ALA A 174 -15.50 11.16 9.81
N GLU A 175 -16.58 10.55 10.27
CA GLU A 175 -16.74 10.16 11.67
C GLU A 175 -16.65 8.64 11.74
N ILE A 176 -15.76 8.13 12.60
CA ILE A 176 -15.50 6.71 12.71
C ILE A 176 -15.84 6.24 14.12
N ASP A 177 -16.61 5.15 14.18
CA ASP A 177 -16.94 4.46 15.41
C ASP A 177 -16.53 2.99 15.27
N ASP A 178 -15.76 2.49 16.23
CA ASP A 178 -15.31 1.11 16.30
C ASP A 178 -15.88 0.45 17.55
N GLU A 179 -16.92 -0.38 17.35
CA GLU A 179 -17.61 -1.08 18.42
C GLU A 179 -17.66 -2.59 18.10
N ASP A 180 -17.24 -3.43 19.04
CA ASP A 180 -17.39 -4.89 18.98
C ASP A 180 -16.87 -5.55 17.67
N GLY A 181 -15.79 -5.01 17.10
CA GLY A 181 -15.18 -5.53 15.86
C GLY A 181 -15.96 -5.17 14.59
N ARG A 182 -16.87 -4.20 14.69
CA ARG A 182 -17.55 -3.55 13.56
C ARG A 182 -17.16 -2.07 13.53
N VAL A 183 -16.66 -1.63 12.38
CA VAL A 183 -16.35 -0.23 12.14
C VAL A 183 -17.46 0.42 11.34
N THR A 184 -18.02 1.50 11.87
CA THR A 184 -18.98 2.37 11.20
C THR A 184 -18.28 3.67 10.81
N VAL A 185 -18.42 4.03 9.54
CA VAL A 185 -17.87 5.27 8.99
C VAL A 185 -19.03 6.10 8.47
N LEU A 186 -19.13 7.35 8.88
CA LEU A 186 -20.12 8.29 8.40
C LEU A 186 -19.46 9.43 7.63
N SER A 187 -19.98 9.72 6.44
CA SER A 187 -19.67 10.95 5.74
C SER A 187 -20.32 12.15 6.42
N VAL A 188 -19.89 13.37 6.07
CA VAL A 188 -20.55 14.61 6.53
C VAL A 188 -22.05 14.59 6.22
N ALA A 189 -22.43 14.10 5.04
CA ALA A 189 -23.83 13.96 4.63
C ALA A 189 -24.55 12.86 5.43
N GLY A 190 -23.91 11.71 5.65
CA GLY A 190 -24.44 10.61 6.46
C GLY A 190 -24.73 11.04 7.89
N ARG A 191 -23.81 11.78 8.52
CA ARG A 191 -23.99 12.35 9.86
C ARG A 191 -25.15 13.33 9.94
N ALA A 192 -25.26 14.22 8.94
CA ALA A 192 -26.39 15.16 8.88
C ALA A 192 -27.73 14.40 8.77
N ALA A 193 -27.78 13.33 7.98
CA ALA A 193 -28.98 12.49 7.83
C ALA A 193 -29.34 11.71 9.11
N ALA A 194 -28.33 11.15 9.80
CA ALA A 194 -28.52 10.46 11.08
C ALA A 194 -29.02 11.42 12.18
N SER A 195 -28.48 12.64 12.21
CA SER A 195 -28.91 13.68 13.15
C SER A 195 -30.35 14.15 12.88
N ALA A 196 -30.77 14.20 11.61
CA ALA A 196 -32.12 14.61 11.21
C ALA A 196 -33.20 13.57 11.53
N THR A 197 -32.83 12.29 11.65
CA THR A 197 -33.75 11.21 12.05
C THR A 197 -33.90 11.06 13.57
N GLY A 198 -33.06 11.76 14.36
CA GLY A 198 -33.03 11.71 15.82
C GLY A 198 -33.80 12.82 16.56
N SER A 199 -34.84 13.43 15.98
CA SER A 199 -35.74 14.35 16.71
C SER A 199 -37.20 13.88 16.69
N PRO A 200 -37.71 13.26 17.77
CA PRO A 200 -39.12 13.32 18.11
C PRO A 200 -39.36 14.59 18.94
N GLY A 201 -40.05 15.56 18.34
CA GLY A 201 -40.78 16.59 19.08
C GLY A 201 -42.19 16.10 19.38
#